data_AF-A0AAU1GYT5-F1
#
_entry.id   AF-A0AAU1GYT5-F1
#
_cell.length_a   1.000
_cell.length_b   1.000
_cell.length_c   1.000
_cell.angle_alpha   90.00
_cell.angle_beta   90.00
_cell.angle_gamma   90.00
#
_symmetry.space_group_name_H-M   'P 1'
#
loop_
_entity.id
_entity.type
_entity.pdbx_description
1 polymer ?
#
loop_
_entity_poly.entity_id
_entity_poly.type
_entity_poly.pdbx_seq_one_letter_code
_entity_poly.pdbx_strand_id
1 'polypeptide(L)'
;MAKTGTTTQGLRAAIERSGYYPALVAEAVEAAVGGEPVASYLVHQETTFDSNEVRRHVTVLVLTDTRFIVSHTDEQNADTSSPTPYATTSTESVKLDRISSVVVSRVVANPEKYVPGTLPREVVLTIGWGAVSRIDLEPAACGDPNCEADHGYTGSSTADDLSLRVSEAGDGPDTVRQTLAFAQALSEATAATPAAGR
;
A
#
# COMPACT_ATOMS: atom_id res chain seq x y z
N MET A 1 25.25 8.18 5.61
CA MET A 1 25.80 6.87 5.18
C MET A 1 25.49 5.75 6.17
N ALA A 2 25.78 5.87 7.48
CA ALA A 2 25.47 4.80 8.45
C ALA A 2 23.97 4.48 8.59
N LYS A 3 23.09 5.49 8.67
CA LYS A 3 21.63 5.31 8.82
C LYS A 3 21.01 4.54 7.65
N THR A 4 21.41 4.87 6.42
CA THR A 4 20.96 4.20 5.18
C THR A 4 21.33 2.72 5.13
N GLY A 5 22.58 2.38 5.46
CA GLY A 5 23.04 0.98 5.47
C GLY A 5 22.26 0.13 6.48
N THR A 6 21.94 0.69 7.65
CA THR A 6 21.10 0.03 8.66
C THR A 6 19.66 -0.16 8.17
N THR A 7 19.08 0.80 7.45
CA THR A 7 17.72 0.67 6.91
C THR A 7 17.64 -0.41 5.83
N THR A 8 18.60 -0.46 4.89
CA THR A 8 18.64 -1.51 3.85
C THR A 8 18.82 -2.91 4.45
N GLN A 9 19.69 -3.06 5.46
CA GLN A 9 19.83 -4.33 6.19
C GLN A 9 18.53 -4.69 6.95
N GLY A 10 17.87 -3.70 7.54
CA GLY A 10 16.57 -3.87 8.19
C GLY A 10 15.50 -4.35 7.23
N LEU A 11 15.42 -3.77 6.02
CA LEU A 11 14.50 -4.16 4.96
C LEU A 11 14.70 -5.62 4.58
N ARG A 12 15.94 -6.03 4.29
CA ARG A 12 16.24 -7.42 3.94
C ARG A 12 15.86 -8.37 5.07
N ALA A 13 16.19 -8.03 6.32
CA ALA A 13 15.79 -8.83 7.47
C ALA A 13 14.27 -8.90 7.65
N ALA A 14 13.52 -7.84 7.31
CA ALA A 14 12.06 -7.84 7.36
C ALA A 14 11.44 -8.72 6.27
N ILE A 15 12.02 -8.72 5.06
CA ILE A 15 11.64 -9.64 3.98
C ILE A 15 11.90 -11.09 4.40
N GLU A 16 13.06 -11.39 4.98
CA GLU A 16 13.34 -12.74 5.48
C GLU A 16 12.36 -13.18 6.58
N ARG A 17 11.98 -12.27 7.48
CA ARG A 17 10.99 -12.56 8.55
C ARG A 17 9.58 -12.81 8.02
N SER A 18 9.20 -12.31 6.85
CA SER A 18 7.89 -12.62 6.26
C SER A 18 7.81 -14.09 5.82
N GLY A 19 8.94 -14.72 5.51
CA GLY A 19 9.00 -16.12 5.10
C GLY A 19 8.32 -16.43 3.75
N TYR A 20 7.89 -15.40 3.01
CA TYR A 20 7.15 -15.55 1.77
C TYR A 20 8.05 -15.29 0.55
N TYR A 21 8.63 -16.36 -0.01
CA TYR A 21 9.61 -16.32 -1.10
C TYR A 21 10.69 -15.23 -0.93
N PRO A 22 11.40 -15.17 0.21
CA PRO A 22 12.21 -14.01 0.58
C PRO A 22 13.32 -13.69 -0.44
N ALA A 23 13.91 -14.70 -1.09
CA ALA A 23 14.90 -14.49 -2.15
C ALA A 23 14.30 -13.79 -3.38
N LEU A 24 13.13 -14.23 -3.85
CA LEU A 24 12.42 -13.66 -5.00
C LEU A 24 11.99 -12.21 -4.69
N VAL A 25 11.41 -11.99 -3.52
CA VAL A 25 10.95 -10.67 -3.07
C VAL A 25 12.12 -9.71 -2.92
N ALA A 26 13.21 -10.15 -2.27
CA ALA A 26 14.40 -9.32 -2.10
C ALA A 26 15.03 -8.96 -3.45
N GLU A 27 15.14 -9.90 -4.39
CA GLU A 27 15.68 -9.65 -5.73
C GLU A 27 14.87 -8.59 -6.48
N ALA A 28 13.53 -8.72 -6.48
CA ALA A 28 12.65 -7.77 -7.15
C ALA A 28 12.71 -6.37 -6.51
N VAL A 29 12.72 -6.28 -5.18
CA VAL A 29 12.81 -5.02 -4.45
C VAL A 29 14.17 -4.35 -4.66
N GLU A 30 15.27 -5.11 -4.60
CA GLU A 30 16.62 -4.59 -4.84
C GLU A 30 16.78 -4.06 -6.27
N ALA A 31 16.24 -4.77 -7.26
CA ALA A 31 16.23 -4.32 -8.65
C ALA A 31 15.41 -3.02 -8.83
N ALA A 32 14.25 -2.91 -8.19
CA ALA A 32 13.38 -1.73 -8.28
C ALA A 32 13.94 -0.51 -7.53
N VAL A 33 14.59 -0.71 -6.38
CA VAL A 33 15.29 0.35 -5.63
C VAL A 33 16.52 0.83 -6.40
N GLY A 34 17.28 -0.10 -6.99
CA GLY A 34 18.53 0.20 -7.67
C GLY A 34 19.58 0.74 -6.69
N GLY A 35 20.29 1.79 -7.10
CA GLY A 35 21.37 2.39 -6.29
C GLY A 35 20.90 3.37 -5.20
N GLU A 36 19.59 3.57 -5.02
CA GLU A 36 19.08 4.59 -4.11
C GLU A 36 19.10 4.15 -2.63
N PRO A 37 19.48 5.06 -1.72
CA PRO A 37 19.25 4.91 -0.29
C PRO A 37 17.79 4.58 0.06
N VAL A 38 17.59 3.54 0.88
CA VAL A 38 16.28 3.31 1.50
C VAL A 38 16.14 4.24 2.72
N ALA A 39 15.13 5.12 2.67
CA ALA A 39 14.81 6.06 3.74
C ALA A 39 13.85 5.44 4.77
N SER A 40 12.83 4.72 4.30
CA SER A 40 11.86 4.00 5.13
C SER A 40 11.30 2.79 4.38
N TYR A 41 10.78 1.80 5.10
CA TYR A 41 10.13 0.63 4.50
C TYR A 41 9.05 0.03 5.38
N LEU A 42 8.14 -0.73 4.76
CA LEU A 42 7.16 -1.60 5.41
C LEU A 42 7.09 -2.92 4.64
N VAL A 43 7.15 -4.05 5.34
CA VAL A 43 6.89 -5.38 4.75
C VAL A 43 5.64 -5.90 5.42
N HIS A 44 4.60 -6.16 4.64
CA HIS A 44 3.32 -6.63 5.13
C HIS A 44 2.93 -7.90 4.39
N GLN A 45 2.67 -8.97 5.13
CA GLN A 45 2.18 -10.22 4.57
C GLN A 45 0.70 -10.32 4.90
N GLU A 46 -0.14 -10.38 3.88
CA GLU A 46 -1.58 -10.59 4.06
C GLU A 46 -1.92 -12.03 3.76
N THR A 47 -2.83 -12.57 4.56
CA THR A 47 -3.48 -13.84 4.27
C THR A 47 -4.96 -13.55 4.07
N THR A 48 -5.38 -13.54 2.81
CA THR A 48 -6.80 -13.38 2.46
C THR A 48 -7.45 -14.74 2.38
N PHE A 49 -8.57 -14.89 3.09
CA PHE A 49 -9.44 -16.06 3.00
C PHE A 49 -10.61 -15.72 2.10
N ASP A 50 -10.60 -16.23 0.87
CA ASP A 50 -11.79 -16.29 0.02
C ASP A 50 -12.50 -17.62 0.30
N SER A 51 -13.82 -17.65 0.10
CA SER A 51 -14.71 -18.81 0.14
C SER A 51 -14.17 -20.08 -0.55
N ASN A 52 -13.23 -19.94 -1.51
CA ASN A 52 -12.62 -21.06 -2.21
C ASN A 52 -11.08 -21.20 -2.05
N GLU A 53 -10.37 -20.23 -1.46
CA GLU A 53 -8.90 -20.26 -1.50
C GLU A 53 -8.24 -19.38 -0.42
N VAL A 54 -7.09 -19.82 0.09
CA VAL A 54 -6.21 -19.01 0.93
C VAL A 54 -5.17 -18.37 0.03
N ARG A 55 -5.25 -17.05 -0.17
CA ARG A 55 -4.22 -16.28 -0.89
C ARG A 55 -3.29 -15.65 0.12
N ARG A 56 -2.03 -16.08 0.08
CA ARG A 56 -0.94 -15.39 0.78
C ARG A 56 -0.30 -14.47 -0.23
N HIS A 57 -0.03 -13.24 0.18
CA HIS A 57 0.75 -12.32 -0.61
C HIS A 57 1.58 -11.45 0.30
N VAL A 58 2.63 -10.86 -0.26
CA VAL A 58 3.46 -9.90 0.46
C VAL A 58 3.54 -8.60 -0.31
N THR A 59 3.31 -7.51 0.41
CA THR A 59 3.46 -6.15 -0.06
C THR A 59 4.66 -5.53 0.64
N VAL A 60 5.64 -5.09 -0.14
CA VAL A 60 6.82 -4.36 0.33
C VAL A 60 6.72 -2.93 -0.15
N LEU A 61 6.68 -2.00 0.79
CA LEU A 61 6.69 -0.57 0.56
C LEU A 61 8.08 -0.03 0.86
N VAL A 62 8.64 0.74 -0.06
CA VAL A 62 9.96 1.35 0.08
C VAL A 62 9.88 2.82 -0.27
N LEU A 63 10.44 3.66 0.59
CA LEU A 63 10.61 5.08 0.35
C LEU A 63 12.09 5.36 0.14
N THR A 64 12.43 6.03 -0.96
CA THR A 64 13.74 6.65 -1.20
C THR A 64 13.61 8.17 -1.15
N ASP A 65 14.72 8.88 -1.36
CA ASP A 65 14.71 10.35 -1.44
C ASP A 65 13.96 10.88 -2.67
N THR A 66 13.70 10.04 -3.69
CA THR A 66 13.13 10.49 -4.98
C THR A 66 11.80 9.86 -5.33
N ARG A 67 11.48 8.68 -4.77
CA ARG A 67 10.29 7.92 -5.14
C ARG A 67 9.80 6.99 -4.04
N PHE A 68 8.53 6.66 -4.16
CA PHE A 68 7.86 5.59 -3.44
C PHE A 68 7.80 4.36 -4.33
N ILE A 69 8.13 3.19 -3.80
CA ILE A 69 8.14 1.93 -4.53
C ILE A 69 7.21 0.96 -3.81
N VAL A 70 6.36 0.30 -4.59
CA VAL A 70 5.53 -0.82 -4.14
C VAL A 70 6.03 -2.07 -4.84
N SER A 71 6.29 -3.13 -4.09
CA SER A 71 6.48 -4.48 -4.63
C SER A 71 5.39 -5.37 -4.08
N HIS A 72 4.74 -6.14 -4.95
CA HIS A 72 3.70 -7.07 -4.58
C HIS A 72 4.05 -8.45 -5.15
N THR A 73 4.01 -9.48 -4.31
CA THR A 73 4.24 -10.86 -4.74
C THR A 73 3.08 -11.73 -4.30
N ASP A 74 2.44 -12.36 -5.29
CA ASP A 74 1.34 -13.29 -5.13
C ASP A 74 1.73 -14.67 -5.68
N GLU A 75 1.26 -15.73 -5.03
CA GLU A 75 1.26 -17.09 -5.57
C GLU A 75 -0.09 -17.43 -6.22
N GLN A 76 0.00 -18.09 -7.35
CA GLN A 76 -1.11 -18.66 -8.08
C GLN A 76 -0.97 -20.19 -8.04
N ASN A 77 -2.06 -20.88 -7.74
CA ASN A 77 -2.12 -22.32 -7.92
C ASN A 77 -2.00 -22.70 -9.40
N ALA A 78 -1.70 -23.97 -9.66
CA ALA A 78 -1.70 -24.51 -11.02
C ALA A 78 -3.09 -24.31 -11.66
N ASP A 79 -3.09 -23.91 -12.93
CA ASP A 79 -4.28 -23.64 -13.72
C ASP A 79 -4.12 -24.18 -15.16
N THR A 80 -5.04 -23.85 -16.06
CA THR A 80 -4.99 -24.30 -17.46
C THR A 80 -3.82 -23.72 -18.25
N SER A 81 -3.24 -22.61 -17.79
CA SER A 81 -2.11 -21.93 -18.42
C SER A 81 -0.75 -22.39 -17.86
N SER A 82 -0.71 -22.81 -16.59
CA SER A 82 0.48 -23.35 -15.92
C SER A 82 0.15 -24.60 -15.10
N PRO A 83 0.71 -25.77 -15.44
CA PRO A 83 0.44 -27.02 -14.71
C PRO A 83 1.12 -27.09 -13.32
N THR A 84 1.92 -26.08 -12.96
CA THR A 84 2.56 -25.96 -11.65
C THR A 84 2.23 -24.59 -11.04
N PRO A 85 2.18 -24.48 -9.69
CA PRO A 85 2.07 -23.18 -9.04
C PRO A 85 3.17 -22.22 -9.50
N TYR A 86 2.84 -20.95 -9.57
CA TYR A 86 3.76 -19.90 -9.98
C TYR A 86 3.55 -18.66 -9.11
N ALA A 87 4.58 -17.83 -9.00
CA ALA A 87 4.51 -16.57 -8.29
C ALA A 87 4.68 -15.42 -9.28
N THR A 88 3.85 -14.39 -9.13
CA THR A 88 3.97 -13.14 -9.88
C THR A 88 4.48 -12.07 -8.93
N THR A 89 5.59 -11.43 -9.28
CA THR A 89 6.09 -10.26 -8.55
C THR A 89 6.01 -9.04 -9.46
N SER A 90 5.31 -8.01 -8.99
CA SER A 90 5.17 -6.73 -9.70
C SER A 90 5.75 -5.61 -8.85
N THR A 91 6.49 -4.71 -9.48
CA THR A 91 7.03 -3.51 -8.84
C THR A 91 6.54 -2.25 -9.55
N GLU A 92 6.16 -1.25 -8.77
CA GLU A 92 5.75 0.07 -9.25
C GLU A 92 6.59 1.14 -8.57
N SER A 93 7.05 2.11 -9.35
CA SER A 93 7.87 3.22 -8.87
C SER A 93 7.17 4.55 -9.14
N VAL A 94 6.79 5.23 -8.08
CA VAL A 94 5.95 6.43 -8.08
C VAL A 94 6.78 7.61 -7.60
N LYS A 95 6.92 8.64 -8.44
CA LYS A 95 7.58 9.89 -8.03
C LYS A 95 6.81 10.53 -6.87
N LEU A 96 7.54 11.11 -5.92
CA LEU A 96 6.93 11.70 -4.72
C LEU A 96 5.96 12.85 -5.05
N ASP A 97 6.21 13.62 -6.11
CA ASP A 97 5.33 14.70 -6.59
C ASP A 97 4.03 14.22 -7.25
N ARG A 98 3.89 12.91 -7.52
CA ARG A 98 2.68 12.29 -8.08
C ARG A 98 1.76 11.73 -7.00
N ILE A 99 2.24 11.58 -5.78
CA ILE A 99 1.41 11.12 -4.67
C ILE A 99 0.46 12.26 -4.30
N SER A 100 -0.83 12.08 -4.58
CA SER A 100 -1.86 13.08 -4.31
C SER A 100 -2.35 13.06 -2.86
N SER A 101 -2.27 11.91 -2.18
CA SER A 101 -2.75 11.76 -0.81
C SER A 101 -2.09 10.61 -0.06
N VAL A 102 -1.82 10.83 1.23
CA VAL A 102 -1.47 9.80 2.22
C VAL A 102 -2.48 9.90 3.36
N VAL A 103 -3.36 8.91 3.49
CA VAL A 103 -4.42 8.88 4.50
C VAL A 103 -4.08 7.80 5.54
N VAL A 104 -4.15 8.17 6.82
CA VAL A 104 -3.88 7.26 7.93
C VAL A 104 -5.06 7.26 8.89
N SER A 105 -5.87 6.20 8.85
CA SER A 105 -6.95 5.97 9.80
C SER A 105 -6.46 5.12 10.97
N ARG A 106 -6.86 5.48 12.19
CA ARG A 106 -6.44 4.79 13.43
C ARG A 106 -7.66 4.38 14.24
N VAL A 107 -7.70 3.13 14.68
CA VAL A 107 -8.74 2.64 15.58
C VAL A 107 -8.15 2.49 16.99
N VAL A 108 -8.70 3.22 17.95
CA VAL A 108 -8.31 3.14 19.36
C VAL A 108 -9.45 2.54 20.18
N ALA A 109 -9.13 1.71 21.18
CA ALA A 109 -10.12 1.22 22.14
C ALA A 109 -10.33 2.24 23.26
N ASN A 110 -11.58 2.38 23.71
CA ASN A 110 -11.97 3.20 24.87
C ASN A 110 -11.37 4.63 24.81
N PRO A 111 -11.78 5.47 23.85
CA PRO A 111 -11.14 6.77 23.59
C PRO A 111 -11.14 7.70 24.82
N GLU A 112 -12.11 7.58 25.72
CA GLU A 112 -12.17 8.35 26.98
C GLU A 112 -10.99 8.07 27.93
N LYS A 113 -10.32 6.92 27.78
CA LYS A 113 -9.15 6.51 28.58
C LYS A 113 -7.83 6.57 27.81
N TYR A 114 -7.83 7.25 26.65
CA TYR A 114 -6.65 7.30 25.79
C TYR A 114 -5.47 7.97 26.49
N VAL A 115 -4.30 7.32 26.41
CA VAL A 115 -3.03 7.87 26.86
C VAL A 115 -2.19 8.18 25.62
N PRO A 116 -1.63 9.41 25.50
CA PRO A 116 -0.74 9.75 24.40
C PRO A 116 0.41 8.74 24.26
N GLY A 117 0.66 8.29 23.04
CA GLY A 117 1.67 7.28 22.72
C GLY A 117 1.16 5.84 22.80
N THR A 118 -0.07 5.58 23.27
CA THR A 118 -0.70 4.27 23.11
C THR A 118 -0.89 3.96 21.62
N LEU A 119 -0.48 2.74 21.23
CA LEU A 119 -0.65 2.28 19.86
C LEU A 119 -2.13 2.07 19.53
N PRO A 120 -2.55 2.40 18.31
CA PRO A 120 -3.87 2.02 17.84
C PRO A 120 -3.96 0.50 17.71
N ARG A 121 -5.17 -0.04 17.91
CA ARG A 121 -5.45 -1.47 17.67
C ARG A 121 -5.40 -1.81 16.19
N GLU A 122 -5.64 -0.82 15.33
CA GLU A 122 -5.63 -0.97 13.89
C GLU A 122 -5.24 0.34 13.21
N VAL A 123 -4.50 0.21 12.12
CA VAL A 123 -4.12 1.29 11.22
C VAL A 123 -4.52 0.90 9.81
N VAL A 124 -5.22 1.80 9.11
CA VAL A 124 -5.41 1.70 7.67
C VAL A 124 -4.61 2.82 7.01
N LEU A 125 -3.64 2.43 6.19
CA LEU A 125 -2.81 3.32 5.38
C LEU A 125 -3.32 3.27 3.94
N THR A 126 -3.79 4.40 3.41
CA THR A 126 -4.19 4.54 2.01
C THR A 126 -3.29 5.56 1.33
N ILE A 127 -2.68 5.20 0.21
CA ILE A 127 -1.79 6.04 -0.58
C ILE A 127 -2.37 6.15 -1.98
N GLY A 128 -2.63 7.38 -2.42
CA GLY A 128 -3.21 7.66 -3.73
C GLY A 128 -2.23 8.42 -4.62
N TRP A 129 -2.05 7.93 -5.85
CA TRP A 129 -1.27 8.60 -6.91
C TRP A 129 -1.95 8.55 -8.29
N GLY A 130 -3.13 7.91 -8.38
CA GLY A 130 -4.00 7.99 -9.55
C GLY A 130 -3.36 7.52 -10.86
N ALA A 131 -2.56 6.44 -10.82
CA ALA A 131 -1.99 5.85 -12.03
C ALA A 131 -3.08 5.40 -13.01
N VAL A 132 -4.19 4.87 -12.49
CA VAL A 132 -5.43 4.57 -13.23
C VAL A 132 -6.61 5.10 -12.41
N SER A 133 -7.64 5.58 -13.09
CA SER A 133 -8.93 5.88 -12.48
C SER A 133 -10.00 5.12 -13.24
N ARG A 134 -10.84 4.39 -12.51
CA ARG A 134 -12.05 3.80 -13.06
C ARG A 134 -13.17 4.82 -12.94
N ILE A 135 -13.84 5.09 -14.07
CA ILE A 135 -14.98 5.98 -14.13
C ILE A 135 -16.19 5.12 -14.47
N ASP A 136 -17.09 4.95 -13.50
CA ASP A 136 -18.39 4.32 -13.71
C ASP A 136 -19.43 5.43 -13.92
N LEU A 137 -20.07 5.43 -15.09
CA LEU A 137 -21.08 6.41 -15.49
C LEU A 137 -22.43 5.73 -15.66
N GLU A 138 -23.49 6.39 -15.20
CA GLU A 138 -24.87 6.02 -15.43
C GLU A 138 -25.70 7.25 -15.84
N PRO A 139 -26.80 7.07 -16.60
CA PRO A 139 -27.69 8.18 -16.92
C PRO A 139 -28.19 8.83 -15.63
N ALA A 140 -28.04 10.15 -15.54
CA ALA A 140 -28.57 10.91 -14.42
C ALA A 140 -30.11 10.90 -14.48
N ALA A 141 -30.74 10.67 -13.33
CA ALA A 141 -32.19 10.77 -13.17
C ALA A 141 -32.54 11.89 -12.18
N CYS A 142 -33.74 12.46 -12.33
CA CYS A 142 -34.31 13.34 -11.33
C CYS A 142 -35.43 12.65 -10.56
N GLY A 143 -35.86 13.23 -9.44
CA GLY A 143 -36.92 12.66 -8.59
C GLY A 143 -38.34 12.70 -9.19
N ASP A 144 -38.51 13.25 -10.40
CA ASP A 144 -39.80 13.30 -11.08
C ASP A 144 -39.97 12.08 -12.01
N PRO A 145 -40.93 11.18 -11.72
CA PRO A 145 -41.16 9.99 -12.52
C PRO A 145 -41.72 10.27 -13.92
N ASN A 146 -42.14 11.50 -14.22
CA ASN A 146 -42.66 11.90 -15.53
C ASN A 146 -41.68 12.77 -16.33
N CYS A 147 -40.44 12.93 -15.85
CA CYS A 147 -39.46 13.76 -16.55
C CYS A 147 -38.79 12.98 -17.69
N GLU A 148 -38.97 13.44 -18.93
CA GLU A 148 -38.34 12.89 -20.14
C GLU A 148 -37.09 13.68 -20.57
N ALA A 149 -36.62 14.61 -19.73
CA ALA A 149 -35.45 15.43 -20.06
C ALA A 149 -34.14 14.62 -19.95
N ASP A 150 -33.21 14.87 -20.88
CA ASP A 150 -31.85 14.35 -20.78
C ASP A 150 -31.07 15.13 -19.71
N HIS A 151 -30.75 14.46 -18.61
CA HIS A 151 -29.99 15.03 -17.50
C HIS A 151 -28.49 14.72 -17.59
N GLY A 152 -28.03 14.13 -18.69
CA GLY A 152 -26.65 13.71 -18.89
C GLY A 152 -26.30 12.46 -18.07
N TYR A 153 -25.04 12.36 -17.67
CA TYR A 153 -24.52 11.24 -16.89
C TYR A 153 -24.06 11.72 -15.52
N THR A 154 -24.37 10.92 -14.50
CA THR A 154 -23.71 10.99 -13.20
C THR A 154 -22.73 9.83 -13.10
N GLY A 155 -21.75 9.93 -12.21
CA GLY A 155 -20.82 8.84 -12.03
C GLY A 155 -19.91 9.00 -10.84
N SER A 156 -19.23 7.90 -10.52
CA SER A 156 -18.19 7.85 -9.50
C SER A 156 -16.84 7.60 -10.16
N SER A 157 -15.83 8.30 -9.66
CA SER A 157 -14.44 8.00 -10.00
C SER A 157 -13.78 7.34 -8.79
N THR A 158 -13.18 6.18 -9.02
CA THR A 158 -12.30 5.52 -8.04
C THR A 158 -10.87 5.59 -8.58
N ALA A 159 -9.96 6.16 -7.80
CA ALA A 159 -8.54 6.10 -8.09
C ALA A 159 -7.99 4.74 -7.67
N ASP A 160 -7.00 4.23 -8.42
CA ASP A 160 -6.14 3.17 -7.93
C ASP A 160 -5.33 3.73 -6.77
N ASP A 161 -5.74 3.34 -5.57
CA ASP A 161 -5.08 3.63 -4.31
C ASP A 161 -4.55 2.32 -3.74
N LEU A 162 -3.33 2.34 -3.20
CA LEU A 162 -2.89 1.26 -2.32
C LEU A 162 -3.55 1.46 -0.96
N SER A 163 -4.27 0.45 -0.47
CA SER A 163 -4.82 0.43 0.88
C SER A 163 -4.31 -0.78 1.63
N LEU A 164 -3.70 -0.55 2.80
CA LEU A 164 -3.11 -1.58 3.65
C LEU A 164 -3.67 -1.45 5.06
N ARG A 165 -4.20 -2.55 5.59
CA ARG A 165 -4.78 -2.63 6.95
C ARG A 165 -3.88 -3.49 7.83
N VAL A 166 -3.38 -2.89 8.91
CA VAL A 166 -2.58 -3.58 9.94
C VAL A 166 -3.29 -3.50 11.27
N SER A 167 -3.38 -4.63 11.96
CA SER A 167 -3.95 -4.72 13.30
C SER A 167 -2.93 -5.25 14.30
N GLU A 168 -3.00 -4.77 15.54
CA GLU A 168 -2.14 -5.29 16.62
C GLU A 168 -2.43 -6.78 16.88
N ALA A 169 -3.70 -7.19 16.76
CA ALA A 169 -4.11 -8.57 17.03
C ALA A 169 -3.69 -9.56 15.95
N GLY A 170 -3.68 -9.15 14.67
CA GLY A 170 -3.28 -9.99 13.54
C GLY A 170 -1.79 -9.94 13.26
N ASP A 171 -1.22 -8.73 13.26
CA ASP A 171 0.11 -8.46 12.69
C ASP A 171 1.14 -8.06 13.75
N GLY A 172 0.68 -7.85 14.99
CA GLY A 172 1.50 -7.49 16.12
C GLY A 172 1.78 -5.99 16.25
N PRO A 173 2.19 -5.54 17.45
CA PRO A 173 2.41 -4.13 17.76
C PRO A 173 3.60 -3.52 17.01
N ASP A 174 4.60 -4.34 16.62
CA ASP A 174 5.75 -3.88 15.84
C ASP A 174 5.36 -3.47 14.42
N THR A 175 4.53 -4.27 13.76
CA THR A 175 4.02 -3.96 12.41
C THR A 175 3.17 -2.70 12.46
N VAL A 176 2.31 -2.53 13.47
CA VAL A 176 1.54 -1.29 13.67
C VAL A 176 2.46 -0.07 13.82
N ARG A 177 3.52 -0.16 14.64
CA ARG A 177 4.53 0.91 14.78
C ARG A 177 5.21 1.21 13.46
N GLN A 178 5.61 0.19 12.73
CA GLN A 178 6.32 0.34 11.47
C GLN A 178 5.43 0.99 10.40
N THR A 179 4.15 0.61 10.32
CA THR A 179 3.17 1.24 9.43
C THR A 179 3.01 2.73 9.74
N LEU A 180 2.90 3.10 11.02
CA LEU A 180 2.81 4.50 11.42
C LEU A 180 4.09 5.28 11.09
N ALA A 181 5.26 4.69 11.33
CA ALA A 181 6.55 5.30 11.02
C ALA A 181 6.75 5.47 9.51
N PHE A 182 6.36 4.48 8.71
CA PHE A 182 6.39 4.54 7.25
C PHE A 182 5.46 5.62 6.71
N ALA A 183 4.21 5.65 7.19
CA ALA A 183 3.23 6.64 6.78
C ALA A 183 3.66 8.07 7.12
N GLN A 184 4.26 8.28 8.30
CA GLN A 184 4.84 9.57 8.67
C GLN A 184 5.99 9.96 7.72
N ALA A 185 6.95 9.06 7.47
CA ALA A 185 8.07 9.35 6.57
C ALA A 185 7.61 9.69 5.15
N LEU A 186 6.61 8.97 4.63
CA LEU A 186 6.03 9.25 3.31
C LEU A 186 5.30 10.59 3.28
N SER A 187 4.52 10.91 4.32
CA SER A 187 3.84 12.21 4.43
C SER A 187 4.83 13.38 4.50
N GLU A 188 5.94 13.23 5.21
CA GLU A 188 6.99 14.26 5.29
C GLU A 188 7.69 14.43 3.94
N ALA A 189 8.02 13.34 3.26
CA ALA A 189 8.69 13.36 1.96
C ALA A 189 7.83 13.98 0.85
N THR A 190 6.53 13.67 0.83
CA THR A 190 5.58 14.24 -0.14
C THR A 190 5.32 15.72 0.11
N ALA A 191 5.28 16.17 1.36
CA ALA A 191 5.15 17.60 1.69
C ALA A 191 6.41 18.41 1.37
N ALA A 192 7.60 17.82 1.50
CA ALA A 192 8.88 18.47 1.18
C ALA A 192 9.14 18.57 -0.33
N THR A 193 8.49 17.73 -1.14
CA THR A 193 8.65 17.70 -2.58
C THR A 193 7.80 18.80 -3.22
N PRO A 194 8.38 19.76 -3.97
CA PRO A 194 7.58 20.74 -4.68
C PRO A 194 6.68 20.03 -5.69
N ALA A 195 5.41 20.42 -5.78
CA ALA A 195 4.53 19.95 -6.84
C ALA A 195 5.16 20.29 -8.20
N ALA A 196 5.39 19.28 -9.05
CA ALA A 196 5.69 19.55 -10.44
C ALA A 196 4.56 20.42 -11.01
N GLY A 197 4.93 21.58 -11.55
CA GLY A 197 3.99 22.59 -12.02
C GLY A 197 2.86 21.95 -12.82
N ARG A 198 1.65 22.01 -12.26
CA ARG A 198 0.41 21.66 -12.94
C ARG A 198 0.00 22.80 -13.87
#